data_AF-A0A849R463-F1
#
_entry.id   AF-A0A849R463-F1
#
_cell.length_a   1.000
_cell.length_b   1.000
_cell.length_c   1.000
_cell.angle_alpha   90.00
_cell.angle_beta   90.00
_cell.angle_gamma   90.00
#
_symmetry.space_group_name_H-M   'P 1'
#
loop_
_entity.id
_entity.type
_entity.pdbx_description
1 polymer ?
#
loop_
_entity_poly.entity_id
_entity_poly.type
_entity_poly.pdbx_seq_one_letter_code
_entity_poly.pdbx_strand_id
1 'polypeptide(L)'
;MLTKYADDKAIIVIGTFLILSVFAFQLSGIQNYRDILDEYPQYDLILLTNDTVDRLELLGRSYSEHEEFYRWSFKDGKVKTYIASDLIDTSYWQLFKGTKQIYYNEKSPLEYTYTANSANIIIGIDYFLDSRHTNYVGRLEREIEIYPNKNKETIKWYPKNKTIKYNFQWVHETDHIGESKNLKEEHKTDLDKLQINWNDSIEQVSAARQYLNGKVKVRYISAYGDQVIDPIVKIGGTTVTYDRYDGLGGVSYTPECFPGEVCHLPLSITLSKNYILTENTHLTKKFKNKHGLDIELPTSGINIWGDVNRTIKNWTNETCTDYSEYLYNEGNETWYWNNGTNCIGGYYEEINETIQAWKPLELPLAFEKDVPVYIDIYGVKNDTEAVDALGVILGYTTYEFAWWNSSWAYKKEIQIDGTGLEIPANYQFKIDVDYVADKMNSTFKDLRFTNGSEIDAGLLDYWVETNISETSATVWVEIPETSNTTNTTVYMYYGNPTATSES
;
A
#
# COMPACT_ATOMS: atom_id res chain seq x y z
N MET A 1 -17.05 -2.16 40.04
CA MET A 1 -17.09 -3.25 41.05
C MET A 1 -16.17 -4.38 40.59
N LEU A 2 -15.05 -4.55 41.30
CA LEU A 2 -14.24 -5.77 41.54
C LEU A 2 -13.56 -6.54 40.38
N THR A 3 -12.29 -6.19 40.13
CA THR A 3 -11.01 -6.96 40.30
C THR A 3 -10.81 -8.41 39.83
N LYS A 4 -9.57 -8.64 39.31
CA LYS A 4 -8.74 -9.87 39.06
C LYS A 4 -8.92 -10.49 37.66
N TYR A 5 -7.92 -10.61 36.78
CA TYR A 5 -6.47 -10.85 36.92
C TYR A 5 -5.68 -10.01 35.90
N ALA A 6 -4.72 -9.21 36.36
CA ALA A 6 -3.58 -8.77 35.57
C ALA A 6 -2.36 -9.13 36.40
N ASP A 7 -1.61 -10.16 35.99
CA ASP A 7 -0.28 -10.38 36.51
C ASP A 7 0.70 -9.61 35.62
N ASP A 8 1.19 -8.52 36.19
CA ASP A 8 2.28 -7.69 35.69
C ASP A 8 3.56 -8.51 35.52
N LYS A 9 4.19 -8.38 34.36
CA LYS A 9 5.64 -8.19 34.28
C LYS A 9 5.91 -6.92 33.51
N ALA A 10 6.53 -5.96 34.19
CA ALA A 10 6.78 -4.61 33.73
C ALA A 10 8.14 -4.46 33.03
N ILE A 11 8.26 -3.29 32.35
CA ILE A 11 9.49 -2.55 31.95
C ILE A 11 10.01 -2.99 30.55
N ILE A 12 10.09 -2.15 29.50
CA ILE A 12 10.65 -0.78 29.36
C ILE A 12 9.88 0.02 28.29
N VAL A 13 9.63 1.31 28.57
CA VAL A 13 9.15 2.30 27.58
C VAL A 13 10.33 2.78 26.74
N ILE A 14 10.36 2.45 25.45
CA ILE A 14 11.13 3.17 24.43
C ILE A 14 10.30 3.19 23.14
N GLY A 15 10.07 4.40 22.63
CA GLY A 15 9.82 4.66 21.21
C GLY A 15 8.43 4.36 20.69
N THR A 16 7.96 5.21 19.79
CA THR A 16 6.79 5.02 18.93
C THR A 16 6.88 3.69 18.16
N PHE A 17 6.45 2.61 18.82
CA PHE A 17 6.08 1.38 18.16
C PHE A 17 4.56 1.35 18.12
N LEU A 18 4.02 1.26 16.92
CA LEU A 18 2.77 0.53 16.69
C LEU A 18 3.08 -0.91 17.13
N ILE A 19 3.00 -1.14 18.45
CA ILE A 19 3.02 -2.48 19.00
C ILE A 19 1.73 -3.05 18.44
N LEU A 20 1.81 -3.82 17.35
CA LEU A 20 0.78 -4.77 16.96
C LEU A 20 0.91 -5.91 17.99
N SER A 21 -0.13 -6.11 18.77
CA SER A 21 -0.24 -7.21 19.70
C SER A 21 -1.64 -7.73 19.50
N VAL A 22 -1.70 -9.01 19.19
CA VAL A 22 -2.94 -9.73 19.18
C VAL A 22 -3.30 -10.01 20.65
N PHE A 23 -4.26 -9.27 21.21
CA PHE A 23 -4.76 -9.51 22.56
C PHE A 23 -5.95 -10.47 22.52
N ALA A 24 -5.80 -11.65 23.12
CA ALA A 24 -6.87 -12.60 23.33
C ALA A 24 -7.88 -12.05 24.36
N PHE A 25 -8.92 -11.35 23.90
CA PHE A 25 -10.02 -10.84 24.73
C PHE A 25 -11.17 -11.85 24.79
N GLN A 26 -11.71 -12.14 25.98
CA GLN A 26 -12.88 -13.00 26.15
C GLN A 26 -14.10 -12.40 25.43
N LEU A 27 -14.59 -13.09 24.40
CA LEU A 27 -15.75 -12.68 23.60
C LEU A 27 -17.09 -12.55 24.38
N SER A 28 -17.13 -12.95 25.64
CA SER A 28 -18.34 -12.90 26.47
C SER A 28 -18.65 -11.48 26.95
N GLY A 29 -19.79 -10.92 26.53
CA GLY A 29 -20.30 -9.65 27.06
C GLY A 29 -19.99 -8.41 26.21
N ILE A 30 -19.35 -8.56 25.05
CA ILE A 30 -19.12 -7.47 24.10
C ILE A 30 -20.47 -7.01 23.53
N GLN A 31 -20.87 -5.78 23.84
CA GLN A 31 -22.07 -5.16 23.27
C GLN A 31 -21.74 -4.33 22.02
N ASN A 32 -20.53 -3.77 21.96
CA ASN A 32 -20.09 -2.90 20.89
C ASN A 32 -18.61 -3.16 20.57
N TYR A 33 -18.32 -3.49 19.31
CA TYR A 33 -16.95 -3.72 18.85
C TYR A 33 -16.15 -2.41 18.70
N ARG A 34 -16.82 -1.27 18.57
CA ARG A 34 -16.15 0.04 18.52
C ARG A 34 -15.44 0.36 19.83
N ASP A 35 -16.06 0.07 20.97
CA ASP A 35 -15.47 0.34 22.28
C ASP A 35 -14.12 -0.37 22.44
N ILE A 36 -13.99 -1.58 21.86
CA ILE A 36 -12.72 -2.33 21.83
C ILE A 36 -11.70 -1.58 20.97
N LEU A 37 -12.08 -1.12 19.79
CA LEU A 37 -11.19 -0.32 18.94
C LEU A 37 -10.83 1.02 19.61
N ASP A 38 -11.71 1.63 20.39
CA ASP A 38 -11.40 2.89 21.09
C ASP A 38 -10.48 2.67 22.30
N GLU A 39 -10.61 1.53 22.98
CA GLU A 39 -9.76 1.14 24.12
C GLU A 39 -8.33 0.79 23.69
N TYR A 40 -8.18 0.28 22.46
CA TYR A 40 -6.94 -0.29 21.92
C TYR A 40 -6.45 0.45 20.65
N PRO A 41 -6.30 1.80 20.67
CA PRO A 41 -6.09 2.63 19.48
C PRO A 41 -4.78 2.36 18.72
N GLN A 42 -3.79 1.75 19.38
CA GLN A 42 -2.48 1.42 18.79
C GLN A 42 -2.48 0.15 17.92
N TYR A 43 -3.58 -0.61 17.90
CA TYR A 43 -3.68 -1.88 17.18
C TYR A 43 -4.61 -1.75 15.98
N ASP A 44 -4.13 -2.14 14.80
CA ASP A 44 -4.92 -2.12 13.55
C ASP A 44 -5.78 -3.39 13.39
N LEU A 45 -5.30 -4.50 13.95
CA LEU A 45 -5.97 -5.80 13.97
C LEU A 45 -6.02 -6.35 15.40
N ILE A 46 -7.17 -6.88 15.81
CA ILE A 46 -7.39 -7.45 17.15
C ILE A 46 -8.07 -8.82 17.00
N LEU A 47 -7.40 -9.91 17.40
CA LEU A 47 -8.00 -11.25 17.43
C LEU A 47 -8.71 -11.49 18.76
N LEU A 48 -10.02 -11.60 18.71
CA LEU A 48 -10.88 -11.96 19.82
C LEU A 48 -11.02 -13.48 19.91
N THR A 49 -10.75 -14.00 21.10
CA THR A 49 -10.77 -15.45 21.37
C THR A 49 -11.86 -15.78 22.39
N ASN A 50 -12.34 -17.02 22.40
CA ASN A 50 -13.27 -17.48 23.41
C ASN A 50 -12.74 -18.77 24.07
N ASP A 51 -13.01 -18.95 25.36
CA ASP A 51 -12.58 -20.13 26.13
C ASP A 51 -13.15 -21.43 25.55
N THR A 52 -14.29 -21.34 24.88
CA THR A 52 -14.80 -22.39 23.99
C THR A 52 -14.27 -22.10 22.58
N VAL A 53 -13.27 -22.85 22.13
CA VAL A 53 -12.51 -22.68 20.88
C VAL A 53 -13.34 -22.83 19.58
N ASP A 54 -14.66 -22.75 19.68
CA ASP A 54 -15.63 -22.91 18.58
C ASP A 54 -15.96 -21.58 17.89
N ARG A 55 -15.33 -20.47 18.30
CA ARG A 55 -15.45 -19.17 17.65
C ARG A 55 -14.23 -18.30 17.90
N LEU A 56 -13.64 -17.81 16.83
CA LEU A 56 -12.67 -16.71 16.82
C LEU A 56 -13.27 -15.54 16.05
N GLU A 57 -12.96 -14.31 16.44
CA GLU A 57 -13.28 -13.13 15.64
C GLU A 57 -12.02 -12.28 15.45
N LEU A 58 -11.83 -11.72 14.26
CA LEU A 58 -10.77 -10.74 13.99
C LEU A 58 -11.45 -9.41 13.74
N LEU A 59 -11.07 -8.38 14.47
CA LEU A 59 -11.44 -7.00 14.19
C LEU A 59 -10.31 -6.32 13.44
N GLY A 60 -10.65 -5.53 12.42
CA GLY A 60 -9.71 -4.65 11.74
C GLY A 60 -10.25 -3.23 11.68
N ARG A 61 -9.38 -2.25 11.87
CA ARG A 61 -9.75 -0.85 11.66
C ARG A 61 -10.02 -0.61 10.18
N SER A 62 -10.99 0.27 9.94
CA SER A 62 -11.16 0.88 8.64
C SER A 62 -10.59 2.30 8.69
N TYR A 63 -9.86 2.65 7.64
CA TYR A 63 -9.40 4.03 7.38
C TYR A 63 -10.22 4.71 6.29
N SER A 64 -11.27 4.04 5.81
CA SER A 64 -12.29 4.60 4.93
C SER A 64 -13.33 5.32 5.76
N GLU A 65 -13.80 6.47 5.28
CA GLU A 65 -14.89 7.22 5.91
C GLU A 65 -16.26 6.52 5.77
N HIS A 66 -16.37 5.52 4.90
CA HIS A 66 -17.63 4.80 4.64
C HIS A 66 -17.75 3.49 5.41
N GLU A 67 -16.63 2.91 5.84
CA GLU A 67 -16.60 1.67 6.63
C GLU A 67 -16.08 1.97 8.03
N GLU A 68 -16.80 1.55 9.08
CA GLU A 68 -16.37 1.85 10.46
C GLU A 68 -15.22 0.95 10.91
N PHE A 69 -15.35 -0.35 10.65
CA PHE A 69 -14.38 -1.38 10.95
C PHE A 69 -14.73 -2.64 10.16
N TYR A 70 -13.75 -3.52 9.97
CA TYR A 70 -13.95 -4.84 9.41
C TYR A 70 -14.00 -5.87 10.53
N ARG A 71 -14.83 -6.90 10.36
CA ARG A 71 -14.88 -8.01 11.31
C ARG A 71 -14.99 -9.34 10.57
N TRP A 72 -14.12 -10.28 10.92
CA TRP A 72 -14.19 -11.66 10.46
C TRP A 72 -14.61 -12.55 11.61
N SER A 73 -15.56 -13.44 11.38
CA SER A 73 -15.96 -14.47 12.34
C SER A 73 -15.66 -15.84 11.78
N PHE A 74 -14.79 -16.58 12.47
CA PHE A 74 -14.39 -17.94 12.16
C PHE A 74 -15.20 -18.86 13.04
N LYS A 75 -16.16 -19.59 12.45
CA LYS A 75 -17.05 -20.47 13.19
C LYS A 75 -17.68 -21.52 12.28
N ASP A 76 -17.83 -22.74 12.79
CA ASP A 76 -18.55 -23.84 12.13
C ASP A 76 -18.01 -24.20 10.72
N GLY A 77 -16.71 -24.06 10.49
CA GLY A 77 -16.09 -24.30 9.19
C GLY A 77 -16.30 -23.16 8.17
N LYS A 78 -16.91 -22.05 8.59
CA LYS A 78 -17.23 -20.89 7.76
C LYS A 78 -16.43 -19.67 8.22
N VAL A 79 -16.22 -18.76 7.28
CA VAL A 79 -15.73 -17.41 7.56
C VAL A 79 -16.84 -16.45 7.19
N LYS A 80 -17.28 -15.65 8.15
CA LYS A 80 -18.23 -14.56 7.91
C LYS A 80 -17.48 -13.24 7.94
N THR A 81 -17.71 -12.42 6.93
CA THR A 81 -17.09 -11.10 6.82
C THR A 81 -18.14 -10.03 7.01
N TYR A 82 -17.83 -9.07 7.87
CA TYR A 82 -18.68 -7.96 8.20
C TYR A 82 -17.97 -6.63 7.95
N ILE A 83 -18.74 -5.64 7.54
CA ILE A 83 -18.38 -4.22 7.65
C ILE A 83 -19.26 -3.64 8.76
N ALA A 84 -18.64 -3.19 9.83
CA ALA A 84 -19.31 -2.86 11.08
C ALA A 84 -20.22 -4.00 11.56
N SER A 85 -21.53 -3.78 11.56
CA SER A 85 -22.54 -4.78 11.90
C SER A 85 -23.14 -5.52 10.69
N ASP A 86 -22.87 -5.05 9.47
CA ASP A 86 -23.45 -5.56 8.23
C ASP A 86 -22.69 -6.80 7.73
N LEU A 87 -23.41 -7.89 7.43
CA LEU A 87 -22.83 -9.14 6.94
C LEU A 87 -22.71 -9.08 5.42
N ILE A 88 -21.48 -8.97 4.90
CA ILE A 88 -21.24 -8.82 3.47
C ILE A 88 -20.88 -10.12 2.76
N ASP A 89 -20.35 -11.11 3.50
CA ASP A 89 -20.00 -12.42 2.94
C ASP A 89 -20.06 -13.54 3.97
N THR A 90 -20.41 -14.73 3.50
CA THR A 90 -20.17 -16.00 4.20
C THR A 90 -19.47 -16.97 3.25
N SER A 91 -18.19 -17.22 3.51
CA SER A 91 -17.35 -18.12 2.71
C SER A 91 -17.19 -19.51 3.32
N TYR A 92 -17.29 -20.54 2.48
CA TYR A 92 -17.11 -21.93 2.89
C TYR A 92 -16.77 -22.86 1.71
N TRP A 93 -16.30 -24.06 2.05
CA TRP A 93 -15.89 -25.07 1.08
C TRP A 93 -16.85 -26.25 1.02
N GLN A 94 -17.10 -26.73 -0.19
CA GLN A 94 -17.86 -27.94 -0.46
C GLN A 94 -16.98 -28.97 -1.15
N LEU A 95 -17.04 -30.21 -0.67
CA LEU A 95 -16.29 -31.35 -1.18
C LEU A 95 -17.19 -32.24 -2.05
N PHE A 96 -16.67 -32.69 -3.18
CA PHE A 96 -17.38 -33.59 -4.09
C PHE A 96 -16.51 -34.80 -4.45
N LYS A 97 -17.15 -35.98 -4.51
CA LYS A 97 -16.58 -37.17 -5.14
C LYS A 97 -17.28 -37.38 -6.48
N GLY A 98 -16.58 -37.07 -7.58
CA GLY A 98 -17.22 -36.94 -8.89
C GLY A 98 -18.24 -35.80 -8.86
N THR A 99 -19.51 -36.10 -9.18
CA THR A 99 -20.63 -35.14 -9.16
C THR A 99 -21.41 -35.14 -7.84
N LYS A 100 -21.12 -36.07 -6.92
CA LYS A 100 -21.85 -36.19 -5.65
C LYS A 100 -21.17 -35.37 -4.56
N GLN A 101 -21.90 -34.41 -4.00
CA GLN A 101 -21.45 -33.66 -2.83
C GLN A 101 -21.37 -34.59 -1.60
N ILE A 102 -20.30 -34.42 -0.82
CA ILE A 102 -20.14 -35.05 0.48
C ILE A 102 -20.72 -34.10 1.53
N TYR A 103 -21.78 -34.54 2.21
CA TYR A 103 -22.56 -33.71 3.14
C TYR A 103 -22.18 -33.92 4.60
N TYR A 104 -21.57 -35.05 4.95
CA TYR A 104 -21.26 -35.40 6.33
C TYR A 104 -19.84 -34.98 6.65
N ASN A 105 -19.70 -34.19 7.71
CA ASN A 105 -18.42 -33.70 8.19
C ASN A 105 -18.45 -33.46 9.70
N GLU A 106 -17.25 -33.50 10.28
CA GLU A 106 -16.98 -33.15 11.67
C GLU A 106 -15.93 -32.03 11.66
N LYS A 107 -16.23 -30.91 12.35
CA LYS A 107 -15.30 -29.79 12.43
C LYS A 107 -14.40 -29.98 13.64
N SER A 108 -13.11 -29.80 13.43
CA SER A 108 -12.17 -29.68 14.54
C SER A 108 -12.36 -28.34 15.27
N PRO A 109 -12.02 -28.26 16.57
CA PRO A 109 -11.84 -26.99 17.24
C PRO A 109 -10.90 -26.09 16.43
N LEU A 110 -11.11 -24.77 16.50
CA LEU A 110 -10.20 -23.84 15.82
C LEU A 110 -8.82 -23.93 16.45
N GLU A 111 -7.79 -23.99 15.63
CA GLU A 111 -6.41 -23.83 16.10
C GLU A 111 -5.94 -22.44 15.70
N TYR A 112 -5.22 -21.75 16.57
CA TYR A 112 -4.65 -20.46 16.24
C TYR A 112 -3.33 -20.23 16.95
N THR A 113 -2.44 -19.53 16.27
CA THR A 113 -1.22 -18.97 16.85
C THR A 113 -1.15 -17.50 16.47
N TYR A 114 -0.47 -16.71 17.29
CA TYR A 114 -0.26 -15.31 17.00
C TYR A 114 1.09 -14.85 17.50
N THR A 115 1.62 -13.84 16.82
CA THR A 115 2.81 -13.09 17.19
C THR A 115 2.43 -11.62 17.37
N ALA A 116 3.42 -10.74 17.51
CA ALA A 116 3.18 -9.31 17.43
C ALA A 116 2.59 -8.92 16.06
N ASN A 117 3.10 -9.48 14.97
CA ASN A 117 2.83 -8.95 13.63
C ASN A 117 1.91 -9.82 12.77
N SER A 118 1.49 -10.98 13.29
CA SER A 118 0.69 -11.92 12.51
C SER A 118 -0.19 -12.81 13.38
N ALA A 119 -1.25 -13.33 12.77
CA ALA A 119 -2.01 -14.44 13.31
C ALA A 119 -2.15 -15.53 12.25
N ASN A 120 -2.12 -16.79 12.67
CA ASN A 120 -2.45 -17.93 11.83
C ASN A 120 -3.62 -18.67 12.46
N ILE A 121 -4.69 -18.85 11.70
CA ILE A 121 -5.89 -19.57 12.12
C ILE A 121 -6.07 -20.80 11.23
N ILE A 122 -6.21 -21.97 11.85
CA ILE A 122 -6.43 -23.24 11.16
C ILE A 122 -7.82 -23.76 11.47
N ILE A 123 -8.59 -24.02 10.40
CA ILE A 123 -9.94 -24.60 10.45
C ILE A 123 -9.90 -25.99 9.85
N GLY A 124 -9.91 -27.02 10.71
CA GLY A 124 -9.94 -28.43 10.30
C GLY A 124 -11.36 -28.97 10.10
N ILE A 125 -11.60 -29.68 8.99
CA ILE A 125 -12.88 -30.33 8.69
C ILE A 125 -12.62 -31.75 8.18
N ASP A 126 -13.08 -32.74 8.93
CA ASP A 126 -13.03 -34.16 8.56
C ASP A 126 -14.30 -34.55 7.81
N TYR A 127 -14.16 -35.19 6.65
CA TYR A 127 -15.28 -35.57 5.79
C TYR A 127 -15.59 -37.06 5.84
N PHE A 128 -16.88 -37.42 5.75
CA PHE A 128 -17.38 -38.79 5.84
C PHE A 128 -18.41 -39.09 4.74
N LEU A 129 -18.51 -40.36 4.32
CA LEU A 129 -19.52 -40.78 3.33
C LEU A 129 -20.91 -41.06 3.92
N ASP A 130 -21.02 -41.18 5.25
CA ASP A 130 -22.25 -41.51 5.96
C ASP A 130 -22.52 -40.60 7.16
N SER A 131 -23.79 -40.48 7.54
CA SER A 131 -24.25 -39.64 8.64
C SER A 131 -23.87 -40.13 10.04
N ARG A 132 -23.34 -41.35 10.15
CA ARG A 132 -22.84 -41.90 11.43
C ARG A 132 -21.36 -41.61 11.64
N HIS A 133 -20.72 -40.89 10.71
CA HIS A 133 -19.30 -40.55 10.71
C HIS A 133 -18.38 -41.78 10.84
N THR A 134 -18.73 -42.89 10.16
CA THR A 134 -17.94 -44.14 10.23
C THR A 134 -17.01 -44.34 9.04
N ASN A 135 -17.35 -43.81 7.86
CA ASN A 135 -16.56 -43.93 6.63
C ASN A 135 -15.80 -42.64 6.34
N TYR A 136 -14.67 -42.45 7.03
CA TYR A 136 -13.77 -41.31 6.86
C TYR A 136 -13.18 -41.22 5.45
N VAL A 137 -13.17 -40.02 4.90
CA VAL A 137 -12.79 -39.68 3.51
C VAL A 137 -11.47 -38.93 3.44
N GLY A 138 -11.22 -38.05 4.39
CA GLY A 138 -10.07 -37.14 4.39
C GLY A 138 -10.36 -35.87 5.17
N ARG A 139 -9.31 -35.07 5.35
CA ARG A 139 -9.31 -33.83 6.12
C ARG A 139 -9.06 -32.65 5.20
N LEU A 140 -9.87 -31.61 5.36
CA LEU A 140 -9.66 -30.30 4.76
C LEU A 140 -9.17 -29.35 5.85
N GLU A 141 -8.09 -28.63 5.58
CA GLU A 141 -7.60 -27.57 6.44
C GLU A 141 -7.68 -26.24 5.68
N ARG A 142 -8.31 -25.25 6.31
CA ARG A 142 -8.25 -23.85 5.88
C ARG A 142 -7.22 -23.16 6.78
N GLU A 143 -6.09 -22.80 6.22
CA GLU A 143 -5.03 -22.05 6.90
C GLU A 143 -5.18 -20.58 6.52
N ILE A 144 -5.38 -19.70 7.51
CA ILE A 144 -5.67 -18.29 7.29
C ILE A 144 -4.55 -17.50 7.96
N GLU A 145 -3.63 -17.02 7.12
CA GLU A 145 -2.53 -16.17 7.54
C GLU A 145 -2.97 -14.71 7.47
N ILE A 146 -2.85 -14.03 8.61
CA ILE A 146 -3.29 -12.65 8.79
C ILE A 146 -2.06 -11.80 9.07
N TYR A 147 -1.84 -10.79 8.22
CA TYR A 147 -0.87 -9.73 8.41
C TYR A 147 -1.59 -8.38 8.23
N PRO A 148 -1.11 -7.29 8.85
CA PRO A 148 -1.74 -5.96 8.75
C PRO A 148 -2.04 -5.52 7.32
N ASN A 149 -1.16 -5.88 6.38
CA ASN A 149 -1.20 -5.47 4.97
C ASN A 149 -1.52 -6.61 4.00
N LYS A 150 -1.60 -7.86 4.48
CA LYS A 150 -1.76 -9.04 3.63
C LYS A 150 -2.49 -10.13 4.38
N ASN A 151 -3.65 -10.53 3.86
CA ASN A 151 -4.38 -11.67 4.38
C ASN A 151 -4.43 -12.74 3.29
N LYS A 152 -4.23 -13.99 3.69
CA LYS A 152 -4.12 -15.12 2.79
C LYS A 152 -4.87 -16.32 3.36
N GLU A 153 -5.64 -17.00 2.52
CA GLU A 153 -6.27 -18.27 2.88
C GLU A 153 -5.71 -19.37 1.98
N THR A 154 -5.08 -20.38 2.57
CA THR A 154 -4.58 -21.57 1.87
C THR A 154 -5.39 -22.79 2.29
N ILE A 155 -5.85 -23.55 1.30
CA ILE A 155 -6.63 -24.76 1.50
C ILE A 155 -5.78 -25.97 1.25
N LYS A 156 -5.69 -26.85 2.24
CA LYS A 156 -4.97 -28.11 2.16
C LYS A 156 -5.95 -29.27 2.30
N TRP A 157 -5.93 -30.19 1.34
CA TRP A 157 -6.75 -31.39 1.36
C TRP A 157 -5.88 -32.64 1.47
N TYR A 158 -6.21 -33.49 2.46
CA TYR A 158 -5.52 -34.75 2.73
C TYR A 158 -6.52 -35.91 2.61
N PRO A 159 -6.67 -36.51 1.42
CA PRO A 159 -7.57 -37.65 1.24
C PRO A 159 -7.03 -38.89 1.94
N LYS A 160 -7.91 -39.63 2.62
CA LYS A 160 -7.59 -40.97 3.16
C LYS A 160 -7.11 -41.91 2.05
N ASN A 161 -7.75 -41.84 0.88
CA ASN A 161 -7.36 -42.61 -0.30
C ASN A 161 -6.85 -41.68 -1.41
N LYS A 162 -5.53 -41.68 -1.60
CA LYS A 162 -4.84 -40.84 -2.60
C LYS A 162 -5.13 -41.23 -4.06
N THR A 163 -5.76 -42.38 -4.32
CA THR A 163 -6.16 -42.81 -5.66
C THR A 163 -7.56 -42.36 -6.06
N ILE A 164 -8.27 -41.60 -5.21
CA ILE A 164 -9.58 -41.03 -5.53
C ILE A 164 -9.43 -39.54 -5.76
N LYS A 165 -10.07 -39.07 -6.83
CA LYS A 165 -10.17 -37.65 -7.17
C LYS A 165 -11.34 -36.99 -6.44
N TYR A 166 -11.08 -35.83 -5.87
CA TYR A 166 -12.09 -34.99 -5.22
C TYR A 166 -12.13 -33.61 -5.88
N ASN A 167 -13.33 -33.07 -6.10
CA ASN A 167 -13.50 -31.70 -6.56
C ASN A 167 -13.86 -30.80 -5.36
N PHE A 168 -13.38 -29.57 -5.42
CA PHE A 168 -13.68 -28.55 -4.42
C PHE A 168 -14.50 -27.43 -5.03
N GLN A 169 -15.40 -26.88 -4.24
CA GLN A 169 -16.10 -25.66 -4.61
C GLN A 169 -16.02 -24.67 -3.46
N TRP A 170 -15.39 -23.54 -3.74
CA TRP A 170 -15.38 -22.39 -2.86
C TRP A 170 -16.65 -21.57 -3.13
N VAL A 171 -17.40 -21.31 -2.06
CA VAL A 171 -18.71 -20.68 -2.13
C VAL A 171 -18.70 -19.43 -1.29
N HIS A 172 -19.13 -18.31 -1.89
CA HIS A 172 -19.43 -17.06 -1.22
C HIS A 172 -20.93 -16.79 -1.29
N GLU A 173 -21.51 -16.49 -0.14
CA GLU A 173 -22.88 -15.99 0.02
C GLU A 173 -22.81 -14.52 0.38
N THR A 174 -22.82 -13.67 -0.65
CA THR A 174 -22.64 -12.23 -0.49
C THR A 174 -23.97 -11.48 -0.40
N ASP A 175 -23.94 -10.26 0.13
CA ASP A 175 -25.08 -9.33 0.17
C ASP A 175 -25.33 -8.64 -1.19
N HIS A 176 -24.43 -8.82 -2.16
CA HIS A 176 -24.54 -8.20 -3.48
C HIS A 176 -25.76 -8.71 -4.27
N ILE A 177 -26.48 -7.81 -4.91
CA ILE A 177 -27.53 -8.13 -5.89
C ILE A 177 -27.04 -7.65 -7.24
N GLY A 178 -26.93 -8.56 -8.21
CA GLY A 178 -26.29 -8.25 -9.47
C GLY A 178 -26.67 -9.21 -10.57
N GLU A 179 -25.78 -9.36 -11.54
CA GLU A 179 -26.00 -10.19 -12.73
C GLU A 179 -25.43 -11.61 -12.60
N SER A 180 -25.96 -12.54 -13.40
CA SER A 180 -25.36 -13.87 -13.54
C SER A 180 -24.25 -13.82 -14.57
N LYS A 181 -23.01 -14.13 -14.16
CA LYS A 181 -21.83 -14.02 -15.00
C LYS A 181 -20.95 -15.28 -14.94
N ASN A 182 -20.44 -15.72 -16.08
CA ASN A 182 -19.38 -16.73 -16.12
C ASN A 182 -18.04 -16.03 -15.90
N LEU A 183 -17.28 -16.48 -14.91
CA LEU A 183 -16.06 -15.83 -14.44
C LEU A 183 -14.80 -16.65 -14.78
N LYS A 184 -14.93 -17.70 -15.60
CA LYS A 184 -13.81 -18.61 -15.88
C LYS A 184 -12.56 -17.91 -16.42
N GLU A 185 -12.73 -16.89 -17.25
CA GLU A 185 -11.65 -16.13 -17.89
C GLU A 185 -11.27 -14.85 -17.14
N GLU A 186 -12.00 -14.49 -16.08
CA GLU A 186 -11.80 -13.21 -15.37
C GLU A 186 -10.85 -13.35 -14.19
N HIS A 187 -10.73 -14.55 -13.63
CA HIS A 187 -9.85 -14.91 -12.52
C HIS A 187 -10.09 -14.14 -11.20
N LYS A 188 -11.06 -13.22 -11.21
CA LYS A 188 -11.58 -12.46 -10.08
C LYS A 188 -13.05 -12.08 -10.32
N THR A 189 -13.72 -11.63 -9.28
CA THR A 189 -14.94 -10.83 -9.39
C THR A 189 -14.91 -9.69 -8.39
N ASP A 190 -15.26 -8.50 -8.87
CA ASP A 190 -15.35 -7.27 -8.10
C ASP A 190 -16.82 -7.03 -7.74
N LEU A 191 -17.17 -7.24 -6.47
CA LEU A 191 -18.48 -6.91 -5.91
C LEU A 191 -18.39 -5.52 -5.23
N ASP A 192 -19.54 -5.02 -4.76
CA ASP A 192 -19.63 -3.67 -4.20
C ASP A 192 -18.61 -3.41 -3.07
N LYS A 193 -18.56 -4.34 -2.09
CA LYS A 193 -17.74 -4.26 -0.86
C LYS A 193 -16.67 -5.35 -0.75
N LEU A 194 -16.57 -6.24 -1.75
CA LEU A 194 -15.75 -7.46 -1.68
C LEU A 194 -15.16 -7.79 -3.06
N GLN A 195 -13.87 -8.11 -3.11
CA GLN A 195 -13.26 -8.73 -4.28
C GLN A 195 -12.89 -10.18 -3.95
N ILE A 196 -13.32 -11.10 -4.80
CA ILE A 196 -12.96 -12.52 -4.71
C ILE A 196 -12.01 -12.81 -5.86
N ASN A 197 -10.79 -13.28 -5.56
CA ASN A 197 -9.72 -13.47 -6.52
C ASN A 197 -9.12 -14.88 -6.40
N TRP A 198 -8.93 -15.57 -7.51
CA TRP A 198 -8.32 -16.90 -7.55
C TRP A 198 -7.22 -16.98 -8.62
N ASN A 199 -6.59 -15.85 -8.92
CA ASN A 199 -5.53 -15.75 -9.93
C ASN A 199 -4.35 -16.67 -9.61
N ASP A 200 -3.97 -16.78 -8.34
CA ASP A 200 -2.86 -17.61 -7.86
C ASP A 200 -3.14 -19.13 -7.95
N SER A 201 -4.39 -19.51 -8.25
CA SER A 201 -4.82 -20.90 -8.42
C SER A 201 -5.53 -21.15 -9.76
N ILE A 202 -5.30 -20.27 -10.75
CA ILE A 202 -5.94 -20.31 -12.07
C ILE A 202 -5.85 -21.69 -12.75
N GLU A 203 -4.68 -22.33 -12.71
CA GLU A 203 -4.44 -23.64 -13.32
C GLU A 203 -5.26 -24.76 -12.66
N GLN A 204 -5.70 -24.52 -11.43
CA GLN A 204 -6.50 -25.45 -10.65
C GLN A 204 -7.99 -25.13 -10.78
N VAL A 205 -8.43 -24.07 -11.48
CA VAL A 205 -9.84 -23.69 -11.59
C VAL A 205 -10.49 -24.32 -12.82
N SER A 206 -11.58 -25.06 -12.60
CA SER A 206 -12.37 -25.70 -13.66
C SER A 206 -13.50 -24.81 -14.18
N ALA A 207 -14.13 -24.04 -13.29
CA ALA A 207 -15.24 -23.14 -13.60
C ALA A 207 -15.43 -22.13 -12.47
N ALA A 208 -15.81 -20.90 -12.80
CA ALA A 208 -16.22 -19.89 -11.83
C ALA A 208 -17.50 -19.20 -12.32
N ARG A 209 -18.44 -18.93 -11.40
CA ARG A 209 -19.72 -18.31 -11.75
C ARG A 209 -20.25 -17.43 -10.62
N GLN A 210 -20.71 -16.25 -10.98
CA GLN A 210 -21.56 -15.39 -10.16
C GLN A 210 -23.02 -15.56 -10.55
N TYR A 211 -23.89 -15.55 -9.55
CA TYR A 211 -25.34 -15.69 -9.71
C TYR A 211 -26.03 -14.38 -9.38
N LEU A 212 -27.25 -14.21 -9.91
CA LEU A 212 -28.07 -13.00 -9.73
C LEU A 212 -28.27 -12.61 -8.25
N ASN A 213 -28.30 -13.62 -7.38
CA ASN A 213 -28.48 -13.48 -5.94
C ASN A 213 -27.16 -13.27 -5.17
N GLY A 214 -26.11 -12.76 -5.81
CA GLY A 214 -24.82 -12.46 -5.16
C GLY A 214 -23.93 -13.66 -4.88
N LYS A 215 -24.45 -14.89 -5.01
CA LYS A 215 -23.66 -16.09 -4.76
C LYS A 215 -22.55 -16.21 -5.79
N VAL A 216 -21.32 -16.44 -5.33
CA VAL A 216 -20.16 -16.74 -6.18
C VAL A 216 -19.71 -18.16 -5.91
N LYS A 217 -19.44 -18.93 -6.96
CA LYS A 217 -18.94 -20.30 -6.87
C LYS A 217 -17.72 -20.47 -7.75
N VAL A 218 -16.61 -20.85 -7.14
CA VAL A 218 -15.36 -21.21 -7.84
C VAL A 218 -15.12 -22.70 -7.64
N ARG A 219 -15.07 -23.46 -8.74
CA ARG A 219 -14.85 -24.91 -8.73
C ARG A 219 -13.43 -25.22 -9.15
N TYR A 220 -12.76 -26.04 -8.35
CA TYR A 220 -11.40 -26.48 -8.60
C TYR A 220 -11.37 -27.87 -9.25
N ILE A 221 -10.40 -28.06 -10.15
CA ILE A 221 -10.13 -29.29 -10.89
C ILE A 221 -9.76 -30.38 -9.90
N SER A 222 -10.35 -31.55 -10.04
CA SER A 222 -9.95 -32.67 -9.21
C SER A 222 -8.55 -33.18 -9.51
N ALA A 223 -7.74 -33.34 -8.47
CA ALA A 223 -6.46 -34.02 -8.52
C ALA A 223 -6.43 -35.29 -7.64
N TYR A 224 -5.38 -36.10 -7.83
CA TYR A 224 -5.04 -37.24 -6.98
C TYR A 224 -4.14 -36.78 -5.84
N GLY A 225 -4.16 -37.50 -4.72
CA GLY A 225 -3.32 -37.17 -3.57
C GLY A 225 -3.69 -35.85 -2.91
N ASP A 226 -2.70 -35.29 -2.22
CA ASP A 226 -2.86 -34.07 -1.43
C ASP A 226 -2.98 -32.86 -2.38
N GLN A 227 -3.83 -31.90 -2.04
CA GLN A 227 -4.10 -30.72 -2.88
C GLN A 227 -3.93 -29.44 -2.08
N VAL A 228 -3.33 -28.42 -2.69
CA VAL A 228 -3.14 -27.09 -2.12
C VAL A 228 -3.74 -26.05 -3.05
N ILE A 229 -4.73 -25.29 -2.56
CA ILE A 229 -5.43 -24.25 -3.31
C ILE A 229 -5.25 -22.93 -2.56
N ASP A 230 -4.90 -21.88 -3.27
CA ASP A 230 -4.51 -20.59 -2.68
C ASP A 230 -5.32 -19.43 -3.26
N PRO A 231 -6.58 -19.23 -2.83
CA PRO A 231 -7.36 -18.08 -3.26
C PRO A 231 -7.11 -16.84 -2.39
N ILE A 232 -7.29 -15.68 -3.00
CA ILE A 232 -7.18 -14.38 -2.33
C ILE A 232 -8.58 -13.77 -2.16
N VAL A 233 -8.93 -13.41 -0.92
CA VAL A 233 -10.09 -12.57 -0.63
C VAL A 233 -9.59 -11.18 -0.27
N LYS A 234 -10.03 -10.15 -1.00
CA LYS A 234 -9.78 -8.76 -0.63
C LYS A 234 -11.08 -8.11 -0.18
N ILE A 235 -11.00 -7.39 0.93
CA ILE A 235 -12.13 -6.69 1.55
C ILE A 235 -11.78 -5.21 1.56
N GLY A 236 -12.78 -4.38 1.27
CA GLY A 236 -12.57 -2.98 0.90
C GLY A 236 -12.79 -2.78 -0.59
N GLY A 237 -13.32 -1.61 -0.97
CA GLY A 237 -13.62 -1.22 -2.34
C GLY A 237 -12.37 -1.18 -3.26
N THR A 238 -12.56 -0.61 -4.45
CA THR A 238 -11.56 -0.39 -5.53
C THR A 238 -10.10 -0.60 -5.09
N THR A 239 -9.39 -1.58 -5.67
CA THR A 239 -7.95 -1.68 -5.45
C THR A 239 -7.28 -0.45 -6.03
N VAL A 240 -6.57 0.29 -5.19
CA VAL A 240 -5.72 1.41 -5.59
C VAL A 240 -4.31 0.85 -5.82
N THR A 241 -3.79 1.01 -7.03
CA THR A 241 -2.38 0.82 -7.34
C THR A 241 -1.78 2.20 -7.58
N TYR A 242 -0.59 2.46 -7.06
CA TYR A 242 0.10 3.73 -7.30
C TYR A 242 1.60 3.51 -7.39
N ASP A 243 2.25 4.37 -8.19
CA ASP A 243 3.69 4.39 -8.39
C ASP A 243 4.18 5.83 -8.46
N ARG A 244 5.44 6.06 -8.08
CA ARG A 244 6.11 7.35 -8.35
C ARG A 244 6.28 7.50 -9.85
N TYR A 245 6.05 8.70 -10.35
CA TYR A 245 6.20 8.97 -11.77
C TYR A 245 7.08 10.20 -12.01
N ASP A 246 8.21 10.05 -12.70
CA ASP A 246 9.13 11.16 -12.96
C ASP A 246 9.07 11.67 -14.40
N GLY A 247 9.10 13.01 -14.55
CA GLY A 247 9.36 13.66 -15.83
C GLY A 247 8.13 13.99 -16.69
N LEU A 248 6.90 13.89 -16.16
CA LEU A 248 5.70 14.32 -16.88
C LEU A 248 5.56 15.85 -16.82
N GLY A 249 5.51 16.49 -17.99
CA GLY A 249 5.18 17.92 -18.07
C GLY A 249 6.17 18.85 -17.36
N GLY A 250 7.42 18.41 -17.17
CA GLY A 250 8.46 19.17 -16.47
C GLY A 250 8.38 19.13 -14.94
N VAL A 251 7.40 18.43 -14.35
CA VAL A 251 7.37 18.15 -12.92
C VAL A 251 8.14 16.85 -12.66
N SER A 252 9.09 16.92 -11.74
CA SER A 252 9.90 15.77 -11.32
C SER A 252 9.80 15.64 -9.82
N TYR A 253 9.91 14.42 -9.31
CA TYR A 253 9.98 14.20 -7.87
C TYR A 253 11.14 14.98 -7.28
N THR A 254 10.86 15.74 -6.22
CA THR A 254 11.88 16.48 -5.46
C THR A 254 12.16 15.72 -4.17
N PRO A 255 13.16 14.82 -4.14
CA PRO A 255 13.56 14.15 -2.91
C PRO A 255 14.09 15.15 -1.87
N GLU A 256 14.72 16.22 -2.34
CA GLU A 256 15.28 17.30 -1.53
C GLU A 256 14.42 18.54 -1.69
N CYS A 257 13.44 18.69 -0.79
CA CYS A 257 12.62 19.89 -0.71
C CYS A 257 13.47 21.04 -0.10
N PHE A 258 13.93 22.02 -0.88
CA PHE A 258 14.73 23.14 -0.36
C PHE A 258 13.85 24.23 0.28
N PRO A 259 14.36 24.95 1.30
CA PRO A 259 13.62 26.04 1.92
C PRO A 259 13.17 27.09 0.91
N GLY A 260 11.87 27.41 0.91
CA GLY A 260 11.28 28.39 -0.02
C GLY A 260 11.04 27.88 -1.45
N GLU A 261 11.36 26.62 -1.76
CA GLU A 261 11.04 25.99 -3.06
C GLU A 261 9.75 25.17 -3.00
N VAL A 262 9.13 24.97 -4.17
CA VAL A 262 7.97 24.08 -4.31
C VAL A 262 8.46 22.66 -4.46
N CYS A 263 7.98 21.80 -3.59
CA CYS A 263 8.34 20.40 -3.52
C CYS A 263 7.22 19.59 -4.15
N HIS A 264 7.58 18.58 -4.93
CA HIS A 264 6.70 17.84 -5.81
C HIS A 264 6.80 16.34 -5.53
N LEU A 265 5.64 15.70 -5.40
CA LEU A 265 5.45 14.26 -5.36
C LEU A 265 4.48 13.87 -6.48
N PRO A 266 5.01 13.64 -7.68
CA PRO A 266 4.23 13.12 -8.79
C PRO A 266 3.94 11.62 -8.64
N LEU A 267 2.67 11.24 -8.81
CA LEU A 267 2.16 9.89 -8.64
C LEU A 267 1.31 9.50 -9.85
N SER A 268 1.47 8.25 -10.31
CA SER A 268 0.46 7.60 -11.16
C SER A 268 -0.46 6.75 -10.30
N ILE A 269 -1.77 6.92 -10.44
CA ILE A 269 -2.80 6.21 -9.66
C ILE A 269 -3.68 5.41 -10.63
N THR A 270 -3.85 4.13 -10.34
CA THR A 270 -4.71 3.22 -11.11
C THR A 270 -5.73 2.55 -10.20
N LEU A 271 -6.99 2.50 -10.64
CA LEU A 271 -8.11 1.94 -9.88
C LEU A 271 -8.62 0.67 -10.57
N SER A 272 -8.90 -0.38 -9.79
CA SER A 272 -9.37 -1.67 -10.34
C SER A 272 -10.79 -1.68 -10.88
N LYS A 273 -11.52 -0.56 -10.78
CA LYS A 273 -12.86 -0.35 -11.33
C LYS A 273 -13.07 1.12 -11.71
N ASN A 274 -14.07 1.37 -12.57
CA ASN A 274 -14.51 2.73 -12.85
C ASN A 274 -15.00 3.38 -11.55
N TYR A 275 -14.57 4.62 -11.29
CA TYR A 275 -14.92 5.34 -10.07
C TYR A 275 -15.00 6.83 -10.35
N ILE A 276 -15.95 7.53 -9.73
CA ILE A 276 -16.04 8.99 -9.82
C ILE A 276 -15.79 9.56 -8.44
N LEU A 277 -14.68 10.28 -8.30
CA LEU A 277 -14.30 11.01 -7.11
C LEU A 277 -15.11 12.31 -7.07
N THR A 278 -15.98 12.46 -6.07
CA THR A 278 -16.86 13.64 -5.93
C THR A 278 -16.49 14.53 -4.74
N GLU A 279 -15.67 14.04 -3.82
CA GLU A 279 -15.29 14.74 -2.60
C GLU A 279 -13.76 14.77 -2.41
N ASN A 280 -13.24 15.88 -1.89
CA ASN A 280 -11.80 16.08 -1.71
C ASN A 280 -11.21 15.21 -0.58
N THR A 281 -12.03 14.70 0.34
CA THR A 281 -11.57 13.83 1.45
C THR A 281 -11.01 12.49 0.96
N HIS A 282 -11.46 12.05 -0.21
CA HIS A 282 -11.05 10.82 -0.86
C HIS A 282 -9.74 10.93 -1.66
N LEU A 283 -9.23 12.15 -1.87
CA LEU A 283 -7.90 12.38 -2.42
C LEU A 283 -7.24 13.54 -1.67
N THR A 284 -6.50 13.20 -0.62
CA THR A 284 -5.87 14.19 0.27
C THR A 284 -4.35 14.03 0.29
N LYS A 285 -3.70 15.00 0.92
CA LYS A 285 -2.25 15.07 1.11
C LYS A 285 -1.97 15.12 2.60
N LYS A 286 -0.93 14.41 3.04
CA LYS A 286 -0.37 14.51 4.38
C LYS A 286 1.10 14.85 4.27
N PHE A 287 1.59 15.65 5.21
CA PHE A 287 3.00 16.01 5.31
C PHE A 287 3.50 15.63 6.68
N LYS A 288 4.69 15.04 6.76
CA LYS A 288 5.34 14.71 8.02
C LYS A 288 6.66 15.45 8.13
N ASN A 289 7.00 15.88 9.34
CA ASN A 289 8.31 16.45 9.62
C ASN A 289 9.36 15.36 9.86
N LYS A 290 10.61 15.79 10.05
CA LYS A 290 11.76 14.94 10.43
C LYS A 290 11.59 14.00 11.64
N HIS A 291 10.55 14.18 12.43
CA HIS A 291 10.21 13.36 13.59
C HIS A 291 9.02 12.42 13.34
N GLY A 292 8.55 12.34 12.09
CA GLY A 292 7.39 11.54 11.69
C GLY A 292 6.05 12.11 12.17
N LEU A 293 6.01 13.37 12.63
CA LEU A 293 4.81 14.04 13.09
C LEU A 293 4.12 14.78 11.94
N ASP A 294 2.80 14.72 11.90
CA ASP A 294 1.99 15.44 10.92
C ASP A 294 2.20 16.95 11.05
N ILE A 295 2.42 17.62 9.91
CA ILE A 295 2.59 19.07 9.79
C ILE A 295 1.72 19.63 8.67
N GLU A 296 1.40 20.92 8.76
CA GLU A 296 0.76 21.66 7.66
C GLU A 296 1.77 22.59 7.00
N LEU A 297 1.79 22.60 5.67
CA LEU A 297 2.61 23.51 4.89
C LEU A 297 1.86 24.81 4.57
N PRO A 298 2.52 25.98 4.61
CA PRO A 298 1.91 27.29 4.35
C PRO A 298 1.21 27.37 2.98
N THR A 299 1.75 26.68 1.99
CA THR A 299 1.17 26.58 0.66
C THR A 299 1.35 25.16 0.19
N SER A 300 0.26 24.46 -0.08
CA SER A 300 0.29 23.09 -0.57
C SER A 300 -1.01 22.73 -1.30
N GLY A 301 -0.92 21.81 -2.25
CA GLY A 301 -2.05 21.46 -3.10
C GLY A 301 -1.88 20.12 -3.78
N ILE A 302 -2.86 19.80 -4.62
CA ILE A 302 -2.82 18.64 -5.51
C ILE A 302 -3.11 19.17 -6.92
N ASN A 303 -2.19 18.93 -7.84
CA ASN A 303 -2.39 19.15 -9.25
C ASN A 303 -2.71 17.81 -9.94
N ILE A 304 -3.41 17.89 -11.06
CA ILE A 304 -3.71 16.78 -11.94
C ILE A 304 -3.18 17.08 -13.34
N TRP A 305 -2.63 16.07 -14.00
CA TRP A 305 -2.23 16.17 -15.40
C TRP A 305 -3.43 15.93 -16.32
N GLY A 306 -3.68 16.85 -17.25
CA GLY A 306 -4.72 16.64 -18.25
C GLY A 306 -4.93 17.84 -19.16
N ASP A 307 -6.06 17.83 -19.87
CA ASP A 307 -6.38 18.83 -20.86
C ASP A 307 -6.72 20.19 -20.22
N VAL A 308 -6.09 21.24 -20.75
CA VAL A 308 -6.28 22.65 -20.42
C VAL A 308 -6.51 23.42 -21.70
N ASN A 309 -7.60 24.21 -21.74
CA ASN A 309 -7.86 25.13 -22.84
C ASN A 309 -7.09 26.43 -22.60
N ARG A 310 -6.29 26.84 -23.59
CA ARG A 310 -5.52 28.08 -23.58
C ARG A 310 -5.92 28.94 -24.76
N THR A 311 -6.08 30.24 -24.51
CA THR A 311 -6.21 31.24 -25.57
C THR A 311 -4.86 31.91 -25.82
N ILE A 312 -4.36 31.83 -27.04
CA ILE A 312 -3.14 32.52 -27.48
C ILE A 312 -3.55 33.71 -28.34
N LYS A 313 -2.93 34.87 -28.08
CA LYS A 313 -3.02 36.03 -28.96
C LYS A 313 -1.89 35.95 -29.98
N ASN A 314 -2.24 35.59 -31.21
CA ASN A 314 -1.30 35.57 -32.33
C ASN A 314 -1.33 36.94 -33.02
N TRP A 315 -0.24 37.69 -32.92
CA TRP A 315 -0.14 39.04 -33.48
C TRP A 315 0.35 38.97 -34.91
N THR A 316 -0.34 39.62 -35.85
CA THR A 316 0.11 39.71 -37.25
C THR A 316 0.19 41.16 -37.74
N ASN A 317 1.22 41.43 -38.55
CA ASN A 317 1.55 42.68 -39.23
C ASN A 317 1.70 43.91 -38.34
N GLU A 318 2.90 44.10 -37.75
CA GLU A 318 3.33 45.40 -37.26
C GLU A 318 4.15 46.12 -38.34
N THR A 319 3.70 47.29 -38.77
CA THR A 319 4.59 48.25 -39.45
C THR A 319 5.20 49.16 -38.41
N CYS A 320 6.49 48.95 -38.15
CA CYS A 320 7.28 49.78 -37.24
C CYS A 320 8.10 50.80 -38.03
N THR A 321 8.05 52.05 -37.59
CA THR A 321 8.90 53.13 -38.11
C THR A 321 9.73 53.70 -36.98
N ASP A 322 11.04 53.71 -37.17
CA ASP A 322 11.98 54.35 -36.25
C ASP A 322 11.86 55.87 -36.35
N TYR A 323 11.91 56.54 -35.21
CA TYR A 323 11.99 57.99 -35.12
C TYR A 323 13.15 58.42 -34.21
N SER A 324 13.65 59.61 -34.51
CA SER A 324 14.66 60.30 -33.69
C SER A 324 14.21 61.74 -33.49
N GLU A 325 13.99 62.15 -32.25
CA GLU A 325 13.60 63.52 -31.92
C GLU A 325 14.44 64.11 -30.78
N TYR A 326 14.61 65.42 -30.83
CA TYR A 326 15.22 66.17 -29.73
C TYR A 326 14.13 66.53 -28.73
N LEU A 327 14.28 66.03 -27.50
CA LEU A 327 13.39 66.41 -26.40
C LEU A 327 14.11 67.38 -25.47
N TYR A 328 13.40 68.44 -25.10
CA TYR A 328 13.86 69.39 -24.09
C TYR A 328 13.30 68.97 -22.74
N ASN A 329 14.18 68.77 -21.76
CA ASN A 329 13.75 68.54 -20.39
C ASN A 329 13.75 69.89 -19.65
N GLU A 330 12.56 70.40 -19.36
CA GLU A 330 12.38 71.67 -18.63
C GLU A 330 12.90 71.60 -17.20
N GLY A 331 12.97 70.42 -16.58
CA GLY A 331 13.41 70.26 -15.19
C GLY A 331 14.91 70.44 -14.98
N ASN A 332 15.71 70.31 -16.03
CA ASN A 332 17.17 70.46 -15.99
C ASN A 332 17.74 71.32 -17.13
N GLU A 333 16.88 72.01 -17.90
CA GLU A 333 17.22 72.91 -19.01
C GLU A 333 18.19 72.30 -20.05
N THR A 334 18.05 71.00 -20.34
CA THR A 334 18.93 70.30 -21.29
C THR A 334 18.17 69.61 -22.41
N TRP A 335 18.76 69.64 -23.61
CA TRP A 335 18.30 68.87 -24.77
C TRP A 335 18.97 67.50 -24.78
N TYR A 336 18.18 66.46 -25.01
CA TYR A 336 18.70 65.11 -25.21
C TYR A 336 18.07 64.46 -26.42
N TRP A 337 18.84 63.55 -27.03
CA TRP A 337 18.48 62.84 -28.24
C TRP A 337 17.71 61.57 -27.87
N ASN A 338 16.46 61.48 -28.28
CA ASN A 338 15.63 60.31 -28.05
C ASN A 338 15.43 59.55 -29.37
N ASN A 339 15.82 58.27 -29.37
CA ASN A 339 15.54 57.35 -30.47
C ASN A 339 14.51 56.34 -29.97
N GLY A 340 13.45 56.13 -30.74
CA GLY A 340 12.43 55.14 -30.43
C GLY A 340 11.85 54.54 -31.70
N THR A 341 11.15 53.43 -31.55
CA THR A 341 10.42 52.78 -32.64
C THR A 341 8.93 52.93 -32.37
N ASN A 342 8.20 53.58 -33.28
CA ASN A 342 6.74 53.67 -33.22
C ASN A 342 6.15 52.62 -34.15
N CYS A 343 5.43 51.65 -33.59
CA CYS A 343 4.67 50.65 -34.34
C CYS A 343 3.18 51.02 -34.32
N ILE A 344 2.56 51.14 -35.49
CA ILE A 344 1.11 51.43 -35.60
C ILE A 344 0.43 50.28 -36.33
N GLY A 345 -0.63 49.76 -35.69
CA GLY A 345 -1.58 48.80 -36.27
C GLY A 345 -1.10 47.37 -36.15
N GLY A 346 -1.83 46.59 -35.36
CA GLY A 346 -1.79 45.13 -35.33
C GLY A 346 -3.13 44.65 -34.82
N TYR A 347 -3.72 43.63 -35.45
CA TYR A 347 -4.82 42.88 -34.88
C TYR A 347 -4.27 41.55 -34.38
N TYR A 348 -4.75 41.11 -33.22
CA TYR A 348 -4.46 39.76 -32.74
C TYR A 348 -5.65 38.87 -33.11
N GLU A 349 -5.35 37.65 -33.53
CA GLU A 349 -6.35 36.58 -33.54
C GLU A 349 -6.23 35.80 -32.24
N GLU A 350 -7.36 35.58 -31.57
CA GLU A 350 -7.43 34.68 -30.42
C GLU A 350 -7.61 33.25 -30.93
N ILE A 351 -6.57 32.45 -30.75
CA ILE A 351 -6.59 31.02 -31.06
C ILE A 351 -6.84 30.28 -29.76
N ASN A 352 -7.90 29.49 -29.71
CA ASN A 352 -8.16 28.57 -28.62
C ASN A 352 -7.56 27.20 -28.97
N GLU A 353 -6.65 26.73 -28.13
CA GLU A 353 -6.05 25.40 -28.25
C GLU A 353 -6.25 24.61 -26.96
N THR A 354 -6.23 23.29 -27.07
CA THR A 354 -6.22 22.37 -25.93
C THR A 354 -4.84 21.75 -25.82
N ILE A 355 -4.20 21.92 -24.67
CA ILE A 355 -2.88 21.36 -24.38
C ILE A 355 -2.94 20.47 -23.14
N GLN A 356 -1.96 19.58 -22.99
CA GLN A 356 -1.78 18.82 -21.75
C GLN A 356 -0.89 19.60 -20.80
N ALA A 357 -1.37 19.86 -19.59
CA ALA A 357 -0.63 20.58 -18.56
C ALA A 357 -1.08 20.16 -17.16
N TRP A 358 -0.25 20.46 -16.16
CA TRP A 358 -0.62 20.39 -14.76
C TRP A 358 -1.62 21.50 -14.45
N LYS A 359 -2.76 21.13 -13.85
CA LYS A 359 -3.78 22.06 -13.37
C LYS A 359 -4.21 21.69 -11.95
N PRO A 360 -4.77 22.63 -11.16
CA PRO A 360 -5.35 22.28 -9.87
C PRO A 360 -6.37 21.15 -9.99
N LEU A 361 -6.41 20.25 -9.01
CA LEU A 361 -7.43 19.20 -8.95
C LEU A 361 -8.83 19.82 -8.92
N GLU A 362 -9.65 19.47 -9.91
CA GLU A 362 -11.06 19.83 -9.98
C GLU A 362 -11.92 18.57 -9.87
N LEU A 363 -12.98 18.64 -9.06
CA LEU A 363 -13.95 17.57 -8.90
C LEU A 363 -15.25 17.88 -9.65
N PRO A 364 -15.96 16.86 -10.15
CA PRO A 364 -15.67 15.42 -10.01
C PRO A 364 -14.54 14.93 -10.92
N LEU A 365 -13.75 13.96 -10.43
CA LEU A 365 -12.69 13.30 -11.19
C LEU A 365 -13.08 11.86 -11.50
N ALA A 366 -13.13 11.51 -12.78
CA ALA A 366 -13.41 10.16 -13.23
C ALA A 366 -12.12 9.33 -13.36
N PHE A 367 -12.16 8.12 -12.81
CA PHE A 367 -11.18 7.07 -13.03
C PHE A 367 -11.81 6.00 -13.90
N GLU A 368 -11.12 5.68 -14.99
CA GLU A 368 -11.42 4.50 -15.79
C GLU A 368 -10.64 3.30 -15.24
N LYS A 369 -11.28 2.12 -15.24
CA LYS A 369 -10.70 0.88 -14.76
C LYS A 369 -9.35 0.62 -15.42
N ASP A 370 -8.33 0.38 -14.60
CA ASP A 370 -6.98 0.01 -15.00
C ASP A 370 -6.27 1.09 -15.87
N VAL A 371 -6.80 2.32 -15.91
CA VAL A 371 -6.19 3.47 -16.60
C VAL A 371 -5.51 4.38 -15.56
N PRO A 372 -4.23 4.76 -15.74
CA PRO A 372 -3.55 5.64 -14.80
C PRO A 372 -4.04 7.09 -14.93
N VAL A 373 -4.28 7.71 -13.78
CA VAL A 373 -4.43 9.16 -13.61
C VAL A 373 -3.17 9.68 -12.93
N TYR A 374 -2.60 10.76 -13.44
CA TYR A 374 -1.38 11.35 -12.89
C TYR A 374 -1.72 12.58 -12.05
N ILE A 375 -1.23 12.58 -10.82
CA ILE A 375 -1.36 13.71 -9.89
C ILE A 375 0.01 14.15 -9.41
N ASP A 376 0.08 15.37 -8.89
CA ASP A 376 1.25 15.92 -8.22
C ASP A 376 0.82 16.55 -6.91
N ILE A 377 1.30 15.97 -5.81
CA ILE A 377 1.13 16.54 -4.48
C ILE A 377 2.28 17.51 -4.28
N TYR A 378 1.97 18.78 -4.04
CA TYR A 378 3.00 19.80 -3.91
C TYR A 378 2.87 20.63 -2.64
N GLY A 379 3.98 21.22 -2.21
CA GLY A 379 3.98 22.20 -1.13
C GLY A 379 5.29 22.95 -0.97
N VAL A 380 5.21 24.13 -0.33
CA VAL A 380 6.36 24.96 0.02
C VAL A 380 6.67 24.77 1.50
N LYS A 381 7.90 24.43 1.83
CA LYS A 381 8.31 24.24 3.23
C LYS A 381 8.87 25.51 3.87
N ASN A 382 8.80 25.57 5.20
CA ASN A 382 9.52 26.56 6.01
C ASN A 382 11.00 26.16 6.19
N ASP A 383 11.86 27.12 6.53
CA ASP A 383 13.31 26.91 6.62
C ASP A 383 13.70 25.81 7.62
N THR A 384 14.71 25.00 7.24
CA THR A 384 15.41 23.97 8.05
C THR A 384 14.70 22.65 8.38
N GLU A 385 13.48 22.40 7.88
CA GLU A 385 12.78 21.14 8.12
C GLU A 385 12.77 20.25 6.87
N ALA A 386 12.96 18.94 7.04
CA ALA A 386 12.61 18.00 5.99
C ALA A 386 11.14 17.63 6.11
N VAL A 387 10.52 17.41 4.95
CA VAL A 387 9.10 17.17 4.84
C VAL A 387 8.87 15.97 3.94
N ASP A 388 8.27 14.92 4.49
CA ASP A 388 7.80 13.78 3.72
C ASP A 388 6.37 14.03 3.27
N ALA A 389 6.09 13.79 1.99
CA ALA A 389 4.76 13.92 1.41
C ALA A 389 4.13 12.53 1.23
N LEU A 390 2.85 12.44 1.59
CA LEU A 390 2.05 11.23 1.49
C LEU A 390 0.75 11.56 0.75
N GLY A 391 0.41 10.73 -0.25
CA GLY A 391 -0.91 10.74 -0.85
C GLY A 391 -1.86 9.87 -0.05
N VAL A 392 -3.10 10.32 0.14
CA VAL A 392 -4.17 9.47 0.67
C VAL A 392 -5.25 9.38 -0.39
N ILE A 393 -5.47 8.18 -0.93
CA ILE A 393 -6.33 7.90 -2.07
C ILE A 393 -7.36 6.88 -1.62
N LEU A 394 -8.64 7.27 -1.53
CA LEU A 394 -9.74 6.41 -1.06
C LEU A 394 -9.44 5.74 0.30
N GLY A 395 -8.80 6.48 1.20
CA GLY A 395 -8.35 5.97 2.51
C GLY A 395 -7.05 5.18 2.50
N TYR A 396 -6.52 4.80 1.33
CA TYR A 396 -5.21 4.18 1.19
C TYR A 396 -4.12 5.26 1.25
N THR A 397 -3.29 5.20 2.28
CA THR A 397 -2.09 6.05 2.34
C THR A 397 -1.02 5.42 1.45
N THR A 398 -0.43 6.21 0.56
CA THR A 398 0.69 5.74 -0.26
C THR A 398 1.83 5.31 0.65
N TYR A 399 2.64 4.32 0.24
CA TYR A 399 3.90 4.04 0.89
C TYR A 399 4.67 5.34 0.96
N GLU A 400 5.30 5.57 2.11
CA GLU A 400 6.14 6.72 2.31
C GLU A 400 7.23 6.65 1.24
N PHE A 401 7.28 7.62 0.34
CA PHE A 401 8.47 7.84 -0.48
C PHE A 401 9.53 8.51 0.39
N ALA A 402 9.71 7.97 1.60
CA ALA A 402 10.38 8.58 2.73
C ALA A 402 11.86 8.58 2.47
N TRP A 403 12.41 9.70 2.80
CA TRP A 403 13.79 9.78 3.12
C TRP A 403 13.98 9.23 4.56
N TRP A 404 14.52 8.02 4.73
CA TRP A 404 14.55 7.27 6.01
C TRP A 404 14.83 8.14 7.24
N ASN A 405 15.86 9.00 7.14
CA ASN A 405 16.16 9.96 8.17
C ASN A 405 16.69 11.25 7.56
N SER A 406 15.89 12.31 7.66
CA SER A 406 16.24 13.63 7.14
C SER A 406 17.48 14.30 7.72
N SER A 407 18.03 13.78 8.82
CA SER A 407 19.32 14.27 9.33
C SER A 407 20.48 13.88 8.41
N TRP A 408 20.28 12.89 7.53
CA TRP A 408 21.20 12.49 6.46
C TRP A 408 20.79 13.18 5.16
N ALA A 409 21.65 13.97 4.54
CA ALA A 409 21.29 14.76 3.36
C ALA A 409 21.37 14.00 2.03
N TYR A 410 22.04 12.84 1.98
CA TYR A 410 22.22 12.07 0.74
C TYR A 410 21.92 10.59 0.92
N LYS A 411 21.45 9.93 -0.16
CA LYS A 411 21.32 8.47 -0.24
C LYS A 411 21.89 7.93 -1.54
N LYS A 412 22.33 6.68 -1.52
CA LYS A 412 22.81 5.95 -2.70
C LYS A 412 22.15 4.58 -2.73
N GLU A 413 21.50 4.26 -3.84
CA GLU A 413 20.95 2.93 -4.09
C GLU A 413 22.06 1.94 -4.47
N ILE A 414 22.00 0.75 -3.88
CA ILE A 414 22.89 -0.37 -4.13
C ILE A 414 22.01 -1.55 -4.52
N GLN A 415 22.12 -1.96 -5.78
CA GLN A 415 21.42 -3.12 -6.33
C GLN A 415 22.27 -4.37 -6.15
N ILE A 416 21.69 -5.38 -5.53
CA ILE A 416 22.33 -6.68 -5.30
C ILE A 416 21.61 -7.71 -6.17
N ASP A 417 22.35 -8.20 -7.15
CA ASP A 417 21.88 -9.27 -8.04
C ASP A 417 22.04 -10.62 -7.33
N GLY A 418 20.90 -11.17 -6.89
CA GLY A 418 20.79 -12.48 -6.28
C GLY A 418 20.30 -13.56 -7.25
N THR A 419 20.20 -13.29 -8.55
CA THR A 419 19.60 -14.26 -9.48
C THR A 419 20.40 -15.56 -9.54
N GLY A 420 19.76 -16.66 -9.13
CA GLY A 420 20.34 -18.01 -9.13
C GLY A 420 21.23 -18.34 -7.93
N LEU A 421 21.19 -17.55 -6.84
CA LEU A 421 21.96 -17.78 -5.62
C LEU A 421 21.03 -17.96 -4.40
N GLU A 422 21.21 -19.07 -3.66
CA GLU A 422 20.66 -19.20 -2.30
C GLU A 422 21.55 -18.41 -1.33
N ILE A 423 21.08 -17.22 -0.90
CA ILE A 423 21.76 -16.40 0.10
C ILE A 423 21.25 -16.83 1.48
N PRO A 424 22.12 -17.40 2.36
CA PRO A 424 21.73 -17.76 3.72
C PRO A 424 21.27 -16.53 4.52
N ALA A 425 20.46 -16.76 5.56
CA ALA A 425 20.15 -15.71 6.53
C ALA A 425 21.44 -15.09 7.11
N ASN A 426 21.43 -13.77 7.32
CA ASN A 426 22.51 -12.98 7.91
C ASN A 426 23.81 -12.96 7.08
N TYR A 427 23.71 -13.18 5.78
CA TYR A 427 24.86 -13.05 4.89
C TYR A 427 25.25 -11.57 4.75
N GLN A 428 26.57 -11.30 4.76
CA GLN A 428 27.12 -9.95 4.69
C GLN A 428 27.72 -9.68 3.31
N PHE A 429 27.43 -8.50 2.77
CA PHE A 429 28.03 -8.02 1.53
C PHE A 429 29.08 -6.97 1.81
N LYS A 430 30.23 -7.11 1.15
CA LYS A 430 31.27 -6.08 1.15
C LYS A 430 30.87 -4.97 0.17
N ILE A 431 30.89 -3.74 0.66
CA ILE A 431 30.64 -2.52 -0.11
C ILE A 431 31.85 -1.61 0.06
N ASP A 432 32.46 -1.25 -1.06
CA ASP A 432 33.49 -0.21 -1.10
C ASP A 432 32.80 1.14 -1.36
N VAL A 433 32.99 2.07 -0.41
CA VAL A 433 32.35 3.39 -0.38
C VAL A 433 33.40 4.46 -0.66
N ASP A 434 33.26 5.17 -1.78
CA ASP A 434 34.09 6.33 -2.09
C ASP A 434 33.64 7.57 -1.31
N TYR A 435 34.59 8.38 -0.85
CA TYR A 435 34.28 9.66 -0.23
C TYR A 435 33.66 10.63 -1.25
N VAL A 436 32.58 11.28 -0.84
CA VAL A 436 31.95 12.34 -1.63
C VAL A 436 32.27 13.69 -0.98
N ALA A 437 33.16 14.44 -1.62
CA ALA A 437 33.59 15.76 -1.15
C ALA A 437 32.39 16.68 -0.86
N ASP A 438 32.49 17.41 0.25
CA ASP A 438 31.49 18.37 0.75
C ASP A 438 30.11 17.78 1.09
N LYS A 439 29.94 16.45 1.00
CA LYS A 439 28.65 15.77 1.20
C LYS A 439 28.67 14.71 2.28
N MET A 440 29.82 14.11 2.57
CA MET A 440 29.96 13.02 3.53
C MET A 440 30.86 13.46 4.69
N ASN A 441 30.68 12.88 5.88
CA ASN A 441 31.62 13.09 6.97
C ASN A 441 33.00 12.54 6.58
N SER A 442 34.07 13.30 6.80
CA SER A 442 35.45 12.90 6.43
C SER A 442 35.91 11.59 7.11
N THR A 443 35.20 11.12 8.12
CA THR A 443 35.45 9.86 8.84
C THR A 443 34.34 8.82 8.65
N PHE A 444 33.39 9.02 7.72
CA PHE A 444 32.30 8.09 7.39
C PHE A 444 31.37 7.72 8.56
N LYS A 445 31.38 8.50 9.64
CA LYS A 445 30.53 8.27 10.84
C LYS A 445 29.04 8.44 10.57
N ASP A 446 28.73 9.12 9.48
CA ASP A 446 27.41 9.39 8.97
C ASP A 446 26.93 8.31 8.00
N LEU A 447 27.58 7.17 7.84
CA LEU A 447 26.99 6.09 7.03
C LEU A 447 25.82 5.46 7.76
N ARG A 448 24.72 5.17 7.07
CA ARG A 448 23.62 4.31 7.56
C ARG A 448 23.10 3.48 6.41
N PHE A 449 22.64 2.26 6.67
CA PHE A 449 22.15 1.35 5.64
C PHE A 449 20.73 0.94 5.95
N THR A 450 19.86 0.94 4.93
CA THR A 450 18.48 0.47 5.04
C THR A 450 18.16 -0.51 3.91
N ASN A 451 17.22 -1.42 4.15
CA ASN A 451 16.62 -2.21 3.08
C ASN A 451 15.66 -1.34 2.24
N GLY A 452 15.02 -1.95 1.23
CA GLY A 452 14.08 -1.28 0.34
C GLY A 452 12.81 -0.71 0.99
N SER A 453 12.57 -0.94 2.29
CA SER A 453 11.44 -0.32 3.00
C SER A 453 11.75 1.07 3.55
N GLU A 454 13.03 1.45 3.68
CA GLU A 454 13.50 2.80 4.09
C GLU A 454 12.84 3.35 5.38
N ILE A 455 12.43 2.47 6.31
CA ILE A 455 11.91 2.79 7.65
C ILE A 455 12.92 2.37 8.73
N ASP A 456 12.75 2.84 9.98
CA ASP A 456 13.65 2.49 11.11
C ASP A 456 13.78 0.97 11.34
N ALA A 457 12.69 0.20 11.23
CA ALA A 457 12.73 -1.26 11.32
C ALA A 457 13.43 -1.94 10.13
N GLY A 458 13.72 -1.16 9.08
CA GLY A 458 14.47 -1.57 7.89
C GLY A 458 15.94 -1.15 7.92
N LEU A 459 16.44 -0.58 9.03
CA LEU A 459 17.87 -0.38 9.26
C LEU A 459 18.60 -1.73 9.21
N LEU A 460 19.71 -1.74 8.48
CA LEU A 460 20.56 -2.90 8.33
C LEU A 460 21.77 -2.77 9.23
N ASP A 461 22.11 -3.87 9.90
CA ASP A 461 23.36 -3.97 10.63
C ASP A 461 24.54 -3.89 9.66
N TYR A 462 25.58 -3.17 10.06
CA TYR A 462 26.77 -3.02 9.26
C TYR A 462 27.99 -2.82 10.14
N TRP A 463 29.15 -3.15 9.60
CA TRP A 463 30.44 -2.93 10.25
C TRP A 463 31.41 -2.26 9.28
N VAL A 464 32.08 -1.20 9.75
CA VAL A 464 33.12 -0.50 8.98
C VAL A 464 34.47 -1.17 9.26
N GLU A 465 34.96 -1.95 8.30
CA GLU A 465 36.22 -2.69 8.42
C GLU A 465 37.43 -1.74 8.39
N THR A 466 37.47 -0.86 7.39
CA THR A 466 38.51 0.15 7.26
C THR A 466 37.92 1.43 6.71
N ASN A 467 38.47 2.58 7.13
CA ASN A 467 38.27 3.85 6.45
C ASN A 467 39.60 4.59 6.30
N ILE A 468 39.74 5.29 5.18
CA ILE A 468 40.80 6.25 4.90
C ILE A 468 40.09 7.60 4.77
N SER A 469 40.39 8.50 5.69
CA SER A 469 39.71 9.79 5.77
C SER A 469 39.71 10.53 4.43
N GLU A 470 38.56 11.09 4.07
CA GLU A 470 38.33 11.82 2.81
C GLU A 470 38.64 11.02 1.53
N THR A 471 38.81 9.69 1.62
CA THR A 471 39.21 8.84 0.49
C THR A 471 38.20 7.72 0.26
N SER A 472 38.12 6.74 1.16
CA SER A 472 37.24 5.57 0.98
C SER A 472 36.99 4.82 2.29
N ALA A 473 35.95 3.99 2.32
CA ALA A 473 35.67 3.04 3.39
C ALA A 473 35.29 1.67 2.81
N THR A 474 35.65 0.60 3.52
CA THR A 474 35.15 -0.75 3.27
C THR A 474 34.16 -1.09 4.37
N VAL A 475 32.93 -1.41 3.96
CA VAL A 475 31.80 -1.67 4.87
C VAL A 475 31.19 -3.02 4.57
N TRP A 476 30.88 -3.78 5.61
CA TRP A 476 30.16 -5.04 5.53
C TRP A 476 28.72 -4.80 5.99
N VAL A 477 27.74 -5.08 5.13
CA VAL A 477 26.32 -4.85 5.42
C VAL A 477 25.59 -6.19 5.47
N GLU A 478 24.87 -6.43 6.57
CA GLU A 478 24.03 -7.61 6.75
C GLU A 478 22.69 -7.42 6.03
N ILE A 479 22.27 -8.44 5.27
CA ILE A 479 21.04 -8.39 4.50
C ILE A 479 20.09 -9.49 4.99
N PRO A 480 18.81 -9.17 5.23
CA PRO A 480 17.82 -10.18 5.59
C PRO A 480 17.64 -11.20 4.46
N GLU A 481 17.25 -12.43 4.80
CA GLU A 481 17.11 -13.56 3.85
C GLU A 481 16.29 -13.17 2.60
N THR A 482 16.87 -13.38 1.42
CA THR A 482 16.25 -13.07 0.12
C THR A 482 15.89 -14.36 -0.61
N SER A 483 14.67 -14.47 -1.13
CA SER A 483 14.26 -15.64 -1.92
C SER A 483 14.86 -15.62 -3.33
N ASN A 484 15.06 -16.81 -3.89
CA ASN A 484 15.87 -17.18 -5.07
C ASN A 484 15.46 -16.55 -6.43
N THR A 485 14.69 -15.46 -6.45
CA THR A 485 14.00 -14.97 -7.66
C THR A 485 13.98 -13.44 -7.86
N THR A 486 14.49 -12.64 -6.93
CA THR A 486 14.39 -11.15 -7.02
C THR A 486 15.68 -10.45 -6.62
N ASN A 487 16.04 -9.38 -7.35
CA ASN A 487 17.09 -8.45 -6.94
C ASN A 487 16.74 -7.81 -5.59
N THR A 488 17.77 -7.53 -4.79
CA THR A 488 17.61 -6.88 -3.49
C THR A 488 18.16 -5.48 -3.52
N THR A 489 17.34 -4.52 -3.09
CA THR A 489 17.72 -3.10 -3.01
C THR A 489 18.15 -2.76 -1.58
N VAL A 490 19.35 -2.18 -1.46
CA VAL A 490 19.87 -1.58 -0.23
C VAL A 490 20.11 -0.09 -0.48
N TYR A 491 19.83 0.76 0.50
CA TYR A 491 20.12 2.19 0.45
C TYR A 491 21.21 2.54 1.47
N MET A 492 22.21 3.29 1.02
CA MET A 492 23.25 3.88 1.86
C MET A 492 22.97 5.37 2.05
N TYR A 493 22.67 5.77 3.28
CA TYR A 493 22.47 7.15 3.70
C TYR A 493 23.80 7.76 4.20
N TYR A 494 24.04 9.03 3.86
CA TYR A 494 25.19 9.84 4.30
C TYR A 494 24.84 11.34 4.33
N GLY A 495 25.76 12.18 4.80
CA GLY A 495 25.60 13.64 4.85
C GLY A 495 24.93 14.16 6.11
N ASN A 496 25.07 13.45 7.23
CA ASN A 496 24.71 13.97 8.54
C ASN A 496 25.97 14.49 9.27
N PRO A 497 26.22 15.81 9.30
CA PRO A 497 27.42 16.36 9.93
C PRO A 497 27.47 16.16 11.45
N THR A 498 26.32 15.87 12.07
CA THR A 498 26.17 15.66 13.51
C THR A 498 26.12 14.19 13.91
N ALA A 499 26.17 13.27 12.94
CA ALA A 499 26.08 11.83 13.23
C ALA A 499 27.27 11.34 14.06
N THR A 500 26.96 10.54 15.07
CA THR A 500 27.94 9.71 15.75
C THR A 500 28.13 8.41 14.97
N SER A 501 29.33 7.85 15.11
CA SER A 501 29.64 6.53 14.55
C SER A 501 28.70 5.49 15.16
N GLU A 502 28.08 4.70 14.32
CA GLU A 502 27.43 3.44 14.65
C GLU A 502 28.14 2.41 13.77
N SER A 503 28.65 1.30 14.30
CA SER A 503 29.33 0.25 13.53
C SER A 503 29.69 -0.92 14.42
#